data_AF-A0A1F5KUH6-F1
#
_entry.id   AF-A0A1F5KUH6-F1
#
_cell.length_a   1.000
_cell.length_b   1.000
_cell.length_c   1.000
_cell.angle_alpha   90.00
_cell.angle_beta   90.00
_cell.angle_gamma   90.00
#
_symmetry.space_group_name_H-M   'P 1'
#
loop_
_entity.id
_entity.type
_entity.pdbx_description
1 polymer ?
#
loop_
_entity_poly.entity_id
_entity_poly.type
_entity_poly.pdbx_seq_one_letter_code
_entity_poly.pdbx_strand_id
1 'polypeptide(L)'
;MDIFGILVSLISGLIGSVIGAFIGARATLKATKISLEGIYKQEKEKREFEAKQQNLIVIHALLKELKENQSIASELPNKPFKHVIMSREAWSVHKGSISFMTEKLQTNLPYTYSLIAEYNSILDYDKVASRGEGRNNDKIEASAKKFSENVGGVLAQLEDLLKNTEGR
;
A
#
# COMPACT_ATOMS: atom_id res chain seq x y z
N MET A 1 -46.03 -35.80 55.44
CA MET A 1 -45.06 -35.08 54.59
C MET A 1 -45.23 -33.61 54.95
N ASP A 2 -44.31 -33.06 55.73
CA ASP A 2 -44.52 -31.77 56.39
C ASP A 2 -44.45 -30.61 55.39
N ILE A 3 -45.48 -29.77 55.41
CA ILE A 3 -45.62 -28.54 54.60
C ILE A 3 -44.39 -27.63 54.77
N PHE A 4 -43.76 -27.67 55.95
CA PHE A 4 -42.51 -26.95 56.23
C PHE A 4 -41.32 -27.42 55.38
N GLY A 5 -41.19 -28.73 55.11
CA GLY A 5 -40.10 -29.27 54.28
C GLY A 5 -40.23 -28.89 52.80
N ILE A 6 -41.46 -28.75 52.32
CA ILE A 6 -41.78 -28.32 50.94
C ILE A 6 -41.48 -26.83 50.77
N LEU A 7 -41.82 -25.99 51.75
CA LEU A 7 -41.53 -24.56 51.72
C LEU A 7 -40.02 -24.25 51.76
N VAL A 8 -39.27 -24.96 52.59
CA VAL A 8 -37.82 -24.78 52.69
C VAL A 8 -37.11 -25.23 51.41
N SER A 9 -37.57 -26.32 50.76
CA SER A 9 -36.98 -26.77 49.49
C SER A 9 -37.29 -25.83 48.31
N LEU A 10 -38.50 -25.25 48.26
CA LEU A 10 -38.89 -24.24 47.27
C LEU A 10 -38.08 -22.95 47.41
N ILE A 11 -37.92 -22.44 48.64
CA ILE A 11 -37.14 -21.22 48.90
C ILE A 11 -35.65 -21.46 48.61
N SER A 12 -35.11 -22.63 48.98
CA SER A 12 -33.72 -22.99 48.70
C SER A 12 -33.46 -23.16 47.20
N GLY A 13 -34.42 -23.73 46.45
CA GLY A 13 -34.36 -23.86 44.99
C GLY A 13 -34.43 -22.50 44.28
N LEU A 14 -35.23 -21.57 44.81
CA LEU A 14 -35.38 -20.21 44.27
C LEU A 14 -34.11 -19.37 44.52
N ILE A 15 -33.51 -19.49 45.71
CA ILE A 15 -32.23 -18.83 46.03
C ILE A 15 -31.10 -19.42 45.18
N GLY A 16 -31.05 -20.75 45.03
CA GLY A 16 -30.08 -21.43 44.18
C GLY A 16 -30.18 -21.01 42.71
N SER A 17 -31.41 -20.82 42.19
CA SER A 17 -31.61 -20.37 40.80
C SER A 17 -31.19 -18.91 40.60
N VAL A 18 -31.46 -18.02 41.56
CA VAL A 18 -31.05 -16.62 41.52
C VAL A 18 -29.52 -16.49 41.57
N ILE A 19 -28.86 -17.24 42.45
CA ILE A 19 -27.39 -17.27 42.56
C ILE A 19 -26.78 -17.88 41.29
N GLY A 20 -27.33 -18.99 40.79
CA GLY A 20 -26.90 -19.62 39.55
C GLY A 20 -27.05 -18.70 38.33
N ALA A 21 -28.16 -17.97 38.25
CA ALA A 21 -28.40 -16.98 37.19
C ALA A 21 -27.41 -15.81 37.27
N PHE A 22 -27.10 -15.32 38.48
CA PHE A 22 -26.15 -14.22 38.65
C PHE A 22 -24.71 -14.62 38.31
N ILE A 23 -24.28 -15.81 38.73
CA ILE A 23 -22.96 -16.36 38.39
C ILE A 23 -22.87 -16.64 36.89
N GLY A 24 -23.91 -17.25 36.32
CA GLY A 24 -24.04 -17.49 34.88
C GLY A 24 -23.93 -16.21 34.06
N ALA A 25 -24.71 -15.18 34.41
CA ALA A 25 -24.66 -13.88 33.74
C ALA A 25 -23.27 -13.24 33.80
N ARG A 26 -22.57 -13.31 34.94
CA ARG A 26 -21.22 -12.78 35.10
C ARG A 26 -20.18 -13.56 34.28
N ALA A 27 -20.33 -14.87 34.20
CA ALA A 27 -19.46 -15.75 33.39
C ALA A 27 -19.69 -15.49 31.89
N THR A 28 -20.95 -15.36 31.45
CA THR A 28 -21.30 -15.02 30.07
C THR A 28 -20.76 -13.65 29.69
N LEU A 29 -20.94 -12.62 30.52
CA LEU A 29 -20.39 -11.28 30.26
C LEU A 29 -18.86 -11.28 30.15
N LYS A 30 -18.16 -12.05 30.99
CA LYS A 30 -16.70 -12.21 30.89
C LYS A 30 -16.30 -12.95 29.61
N ALA A 31 -17.00 -14.03 29.25
CA ALA A 31 -16.74 -14.78 28.03
C ALA A 31 -17.00 -13.93 26.77
N THR A 32 -18.08 -13.14 26.75
CA THR A 32 -18.37 -12.21 25.66
C THR A 32 -17.28 -11.14 25.56
N LYS A 33 -16.82 -10.57 26.68
CA LYS A 33 -15.72 -9.60 26.67
C LYS A 33 -14.42 -10.19 26.11
N ILE A 34 -14.03 -11.39 26.56
CA ILE A 34 -12.83 -12.09 26.07
C ILE A 34 -12.97 -12.43 24.58
N SER A 35 -14.16 -12.84 24.15
CA SER A 35 -14.46 -13.10 22.74
C SER A 35 -14.37 -11.83 21.90
N LEU A 36 -14.89 -10.71 22.38
CA LEU A 36 -14.82 -9.41 21.70
C LEU A 36 -13.38 -8.90 21.58
N GLU A 37 -12.59 -9.02 22.65
CA GLU A 37 -11.15 -8.69 22.63
C GLU A 37 -10.38 -9.59 21.66
N GLY A 38 -10.73 -10.89 21.60
CA GLY A 38 -10.18 -11.82 20.63
C GLY A 38 -10.51 -11.45 19.19
N ILE A 39 -11.76 -11.13 18.89
CA ILE A 39 -12.21 -10.69 17.56
C ILE A 39 -11.53 -9.38 17.17
N TYR A 40 -11.44 -8.42 18.09
CA TYR A 40 -10.79 -7.14 17.84
C TYR A 40 -9.29 -7.31 17.53
N LYS A 41 -8.61 -8.19 18.28
CA LYS A 41 -7.21 -8.51 18.03
C LYS A 41 -7.02 -9.17 16.67
N GLN A 42 -7.85 -10.15 16.34
CA GLN A 42 -7.80 -10.83 15.04
C GLN A 42 -8.04 -9.88 13.87
N GLU A 43 -9.04 -8.99 13.99
CA GLU A 43 -9.34 -7.98 12.97
C GLU A 43 -8.19 -6.97 12.82
N LYS A 44 -7.57 -6.55 13.93
CA LYS A 44 -6.40 -5.68 13.90
C LYS A 44 -5.22 -6.35 13.18
N GLU A 45 -4.90 -7.58 13.54
CA GLU A 45 -3.82 -8.36 12.91
C GLU A 45 -4.08 -8.56 11.41
N LYS A 46 -5.34 -8.84 11.04
CA LYS A 46 -5.76 -8.95 9.65
C LYS A 46 -5.53 -7.65 8.87
N ARG A 47 -5.94 -6.50 9.42
CA ARG A 47 -5.72 -5.19 8.77
C ARG A 47 -4.25 -4.85 8.62
N GLU A 48 -3.44 -5.15 9.63
CA GLU A 48 -1.98 -4.94 9.56
C GLU A 48 -1.35 -5.82 8.47
N PHE A 49 -1.79 -7.08 8.35
CA PHE A 49 -1.36 -7.97 7.28
C PHE A 49 -1.78 -7.47 5.90
N GLU A 50 -3.05 -7.13 5.71
CA GLU A 50 -3.58 -6.60 4.44
C GLU A 50 -2.89 -5.29 4.03
N ALA A 51 -2.65 -4.38 4.99
CA ALA A 51 -1.92 -3.15 4.74
C ALA A 51 -0.47 -3.44 4.31
N LYS A 52 0.20 -4.42 4.93
CA LYS A 52 1.56 -4.82 4.54
C LYS A 52 1.59 -5.41 3.13
N GLN A 53 0.64 -6.27 2.79
CA GLN A 53 0.52 -6.82 1.43
C GLN A 53 0.27 -5.72 0.40
N GLN A 54 -0.62 -4.78 0.70
CA GLN A 54 -0.89 -3.64 -0.17
C GLN A 54 0.37 -2.78 -0.36
N ASN A 55 1.12 -2.51 0.71
CA ASN A 55 2.37 -1.75 0.63
C ASN A 55 3.41 -2.44 -0.27
N LEU A 56 3.54 -3.77 -0.17
CA LEU A 56 4.43 -4.55 -1.04
C LEU A 56 4.02 -4.45 -2.51
N ILE A 57 2.73 -4.59 -2.81
CA ILE A 57 2.20 -4.44 -4.18
C ILE A 57 2.55 -3.06 -4.74
N VAL A 58 2.36 -2.01 -3.95
CA VAL A 58 2.68 -0.63 -4.33
C VAL A 58 4.18 -0.48 -4.62
N ILE A 59 5.05 -0.97 -3.73
CA ILE A 59 6.50 -0.90 -3.92
C ILE A 59 6.91 -1.62 -5.22
N HIS A 60 6.44 -2.85 -5.43
CA HIS A 60 6.78 -3.63 -6.63
C HIS A 60 6.29 -2.96 -7.91
N ALA A 61 5.05 -2.47 -7.94
CA ALA A 61 4.49 -1.83 -9.12
C ALA A 61 5.30 -0.59 -9.53
N LEU A 62 5.61 0.28 -8.56
CA LEU A 62 6.40 1.48 -8.79
C LEU A 62 7.85 1.16 -9.16
N LEU A 63 8.47 0.19 -8.49
CA LEU A 63 9.85 -0.22 -8.77
C LEU A 63 9.97 -0.80 -10.18
N LYS A 64 9.03 -1.66 -10.59
CA LYS A 64 9.00 -2.24 -11.94
C LYS A 64 8.86 -1.14 -12.99
N GLU A 65 7.88 -0.26 -12.84
CA GLU A 65 7.64 0.84 -13.78
C GLU A 65 8.86 1.77 -13.90
N LEU A 66 9.48 2.15 -12.79
CA LEU A 66 10.66 3.02 -12.82
C LEU A 66 11.88 2.33 -13.45
N LYS A 67 12.06 1.02 -13.26
CA LYS A 67 13.13 0.24 -13.92
C LYS A 67 12.92 0.14 -15.43
N GLU A 68 11.69 -0.12 -15.87
CA GLU A 68 11.33 -0.13 -17.28
C GLU A 68 11.58 1.25 -17.92
N ASN A 69 11.17 2.32 -17.25
CA ASN A 69 11.43 3.68 -17.71
C ASN A 69 12.92 4.03 -17.73
N GLN A 70 13.71 3.54 -16.77
CA GLN A 70 15.16 3.73 -16.76
C GLN A 70 15.83 2.99 -17.93
N SER A 71 15.36 1.79 -18.27
CA SER A 71 15.80 1.06 -19.47
C SER A 71 15.48 1.85 -20.74
N ILE A 72 14.25 2.37 -20.87
CA ILE A 72 13.85 3.23 -22.00
C ILE A 72 14.79 4.44 -22.12
N ALA A 73 15.06 5.13 -21.00
CA ALA A 73 15.95 6.30 -20.99
C ALA A 73 17.37 5.97 -21.42
N SER A 74 17.88 4.80 -21.01
CA SER A 74 19.24 4.34 -21.31
C SER A 74 19.41 3.89 -22.76
N GLU A 75 18.36 3.33 -23.37
CA GLU A 75 18.40 2.84 -24.75
C GLU A 75 18.15 3.95 -25.79
N LEU A 76 17.61 5.09 -25.35
CA LEU A 76 17.19 6.19 -26.22
C LEU A 76 18.28 6.70 -27.19
N PRO A 77 19.55 6.88 -26.78
CA PRO A 77 20.60 7.37 -27.67
C PRO A 77 20.90 6.41 -28.84
N ASN A 78 20.55 5.13 -28.69
CA ASN A 78 20.81 4.09 -29.68
C ASN A 78 19.65 3.88 -30.65
N LYS A 79 18.53 4.60 -30.48
CA LYS A 79 17.33 4.42 -31.30
C LYS A 79 17.24 5.50 -32.40
N PRO A 80 17.02 5.12 -33.68
CA PRO A 80 16.87 6.08 -34.77
C PRO A 80 15.59 6.93 -34.63
N PHE A 81 14.58 6.43 -33.92
CA PHE A 81 13.33 7.13 -33.62
C PHE A 81 13.02 7.09 -32.13
N LYS A 82 12.94 8.26 -31.49
CA LYS A 82 12.77 8.42 -30.03
C LYS A 82 11.30 8.57 -29.65
N HIS A 83 10.44 7.64 -30.09
CA HIS A 83 8.98 7.74 -29.92
C HIS A 83 8.40 6.87 -28.80
N VAL A 84 9.27 6.30 -27.96
CA VAL A 84 8.85 5.43 -26.85
C VAL A 84 8.43 6.30 -25.66
N ILE A 85 7.16 6.15 -25.25
CA ILE A 85 6.58 6.80 -24.08
C ILE A 85 7.05 6.07 -22.82
N MET A 86 7.37 6.82 -21.77
CA MET A 86 7.62 6.26 -20.44
C MET A 86 6.30 6.12 -19.67
N SER A 87 6.08 4.99 -19.01
CA SER A 87 4.84 4.70 -18.31
C SER A 87 4.69 5.52 -17.02
N ARG A 88 3.45 5.81 -16.65
CA ARG A 88 3.04 6.45 -15.38
C ARG A 88 1.81 5.77 -14.78
N GLU A 89 1.50 4.56 -15.23
CA GLU A 89 0.28 3.83 -14.87
C GLU A 89 0.28 3.45 -13.39
N ALA A 90 1.36 2.81 -12.90
CA ALA A 90 1.50 2.44 -11.49
C ALA A 90 1.45 3.68 -10.59
N TRP A 91 2.11 4.77 -10.99
CA TRP A 91 2.00 6.05 -10.28
C TRP A 91 0.57 6.59 -10.25
N SER A 92 -0.14 6.55 -11.38
CA SER A 92 -1.51 7.07 -11.45
C SER A 92 -2.46 6.36 -10.46
N VAL A 93 -2.27 5.05 -10.28
CA VAL A 93 -3.05 4.21 -9.38
C VAL A 93 -2.63 4.40 -7.92
N HIS A 94 -1.33 4.50 -7.64
CA HIS A 94 -0.80 4.37 -6.28
C HIS A 94 -0.30 5.66 -5.63
N LYS A 95 -0.28 6.80 -6.34
CA LYS A 95 0.21 8.09 -5.79
C LYS A 95 -0.46 8.52 -4.48
N GLY A 96 -1.70 8.11 -4.23
CA GLY A 96 -2.43 8.40 -2.99
C GLY A 96 -2.07 7.49 -1.81
N SER A 97 -1.31 6.42 -2.05
CA SER A 97 -1.03 5.36 -1.08
C SER A 97 0.44 5.32 -0.66
N ILE A 98 1.18 6.42 -0.81
CA ILE A 98 2.63 6.46 -0.53
C ILE A 98 3.00 6.87 0.91
N SER A 99 2.01 7.10 1.77
CA SER A 99 2.22 7.61 3.13
C SER A 99 3.01 6.66 4.04
N PHE A 100 3.08 5.37 3.69
CA PHE A 100 3.89 4.39 4.42
C PHE A 100 5.40 4.47 4.08
N MET A 101 5.76 5.19 3.01
CA MET A 101 7.14 5.35 2.58
C MET A 101 7.87 6.41 3.41
N THR A 102 9.20 6.46 3.32
CA THR A 102 10.01 7.49 4.00
C THR A 102 9.68 8.89 3.46
N GLU A 103 9.85 9.93 4.28
CA GLU A 103 9.63 11.33 3.85
C GLU A 103 10.44 11.70 2.60
N LYS A 104 11.67 11.17 2.51
CA LYS A 104 12.55 11.33 1.37
C LYS A 104 11.95 10.71 0.10
N LEU A 105 11.34 9.53 0.17
CA LEU A 105 10.62 8.92 -0.96
C LEU A 105 9.36 9.71 -1.30
N GLN A 106 8.59 10.14 -0.29
CA GLN A 106 7.37 10.94 -0.51
C GLN A 106 7.67 12.26 -1.23
N THR A 107 8.86 12.82 -1.08
CA THR A 107 9.30 14.04 -1.79
C THR A 107 9.86 13.73 -3.18
N ASN A 108 10.75 12.75 -3.29
CA ASN A 108 11.49 12.49 -4.54
C ASN A 108 10.67 11.72 -5.58
N LEU A 109 9.76 10.84 -5.15
CA LEU A 109 8.96 10.02 -6.05
C LEU A 109 8.03 10.87 -6.93
N PRO A 110 7.23 11.83 -6.40
CA PRO A 110 6.45 12.75 -7.23
C PRO A 110 7.31 13.55 -8.21
N TYR A 111 8.48 14.03 -7.76
CA TYR A 111 9.41 14.77 -8.62
C TYR A 111 9.91 13.90 -9.78
N THR A 112 10.36 12.68 -9.52
CA THR A 112 10.76 11.74 -10.57
C THR A 112 9.64 11.48 -11.58
N TYR A 113 8.40 11.31 -11.12
CA TYR A 113 7.24 11.16 -12.02
C TYR A 113 6.85 12.43 -12.78
N SER A 114 7.24 13.62 -12.29
CA SER A 114 7.10 14.87 -13.03
C SER A 114 8.09 14.95 -14.19
N LEU A 115 9.31 14.41 -14.04
CA LEU A 115 10.29 14.33 -15.13
C LEU A 115 9.83 13.40 -16.25
N ILE A 116 9.14 12.32 -15.91
CA ILE A 116 8.51 11.43 -16.90
C ILE A 116 7.40 12.18 -17.67
N ALA A 117 6.60 12.99 -16.97
CA ALA A 117 5.57 13.81 -17.61
C ALA A 117 6.16 14.85 -18.57
N GLU A 118 7.25 15.52 -18.15
CA GLU A 118 8.03 16.45 -18.97
C GLU A 118 8.52 15.76 -20.25
N TYR A 119 9.19 14.61 -20.11
CA TYR A 119 9.66 13.79 -21.23
C TYR A 119 8.53 13.44 -22.21
N ASN A 120 7.43 12.87 -21.70
CA ASN A 120 6.29 12.47 -22.52
C ASN A 120 5.66 13.66 -23.24
N SER A 121 5.59 14.84 -22.60
CA SER A 121 5.02 16.03 -23.22
C SER A 121 5.84 16.56 -24.41
N ILE A 122 7.17 16.51 -24.31
CA ILE A 122 8.07 16.90 -25.40
C ILE A 122 7.94 15.92 -26.56
N LEU A 123 7.83 14.63 -26.25
CA LEU A 123 7.68 13.56 -27.23
C LEU A 123 6.33 13.63 -27.95
N ASP A 124 5.24 13.89 -27.24
CA ASP A 124 3.91 14.09 -27.84
C ASP A 124 3.88 15.35 -28.70
N TYR A 125 4.50 16.45 -28.24
CA TYR A 125 4.65 17.65 -29.03
C TYR A 125 5.41 17.39 -30.34
N ASP A 126 6.52 16.63 -30.31
CA ASP A 126 7.27 16.31 -31.53
C ASP A 126 6.47 15.42 -32.50
N LYS A 127 5.70 14.46 -31.97
CA LYS A 127 4.79 13.63 -32.78
C LYS A 127 3.75 14.47 -33.52
N VAL A 128 3.16 15.46 -32.85
CA VAL A 128 2.09 16.30 -33.41
C VAL A 128 2.64 17.40 -34.31
N ALA A 129 3.62 18.18 -33.83
CA ALA A 129 4.11 19.38 -34.50
C ALA A 129 5.13 19.09 -35.60
N SER A 130 5.98 18.09 -35.41
CA SER A 130 7.03 17.71 -36.37
C SER A 130 6.64 16.50 -37.21
N ARG A 131 5.43 15.94 -37.05
CA ARG A 131 5.03 14.62 -37.61
C ARG A 131 6.02 13.50 -37.24
N GLY A 132 6.75 13.63 -36.14
CA GLY A 132 7.80 12.69 -35.75
C GLY A 132 9.12 12.79 -36.55
N GLU A 133 9.36 13.90 -37.27
CA GLU A 133 10.63 14.15 -37.97
C GLU A 133 11.84 14.32 -37.03
N GLY A 134 11.64 14.28 -35.70
CA GLY A 134 12.74 14.30 -34.73
C GLY A 134 13.35 15.69 -34.52
N ARG A 135 12.61 16.76 -34.78
CA ARG A 135 13.10 18.15 -34.61
C ARG A 135 13.39 18.49 -33.15
N ASN A 136 12.80 17.76 -32.20
CA ASN A 136 13.05 17.92 -30.77
C ASN A 136 13.89 16.77 -30.17
N ASN A 137 14.57 15.97 -30.99
CA ASN A 137 15.35 14.81 -30.55
C ASN A 137 16.38 15.11 -29.45
N ASP A 138 17.01 16.28 -29.49
CA ASP A 138 17.99 16.71 -28.47
C ASP A 138 17.31 17.03 -27.13
N LYS A 139 16.11 17.64 -27.16
CA LYS A 139 15.31 17.92 -25.97
C LYS A 139 14.76 16.64 -25.35
N ILE A 140 14.34 15.71 -26.19
CA ILE A 140 13.86 14.39 -25.78
C ILE A 140 15.00 13.62 -25.07
N GLU A 141 16.22 13.64 -25.62
CA GLU A 141 17.41 13.07 -24.99
C GLU A 141 17.78 13.77 -23.68
N ALA A 142 17.81 15.09 -23.66
CA ALA A 142 18.12 15.86 -22.46
C ALA A 142 17.13 15.56 -21.32
N SER A 143 15.84 15.46 -21.63
CA SER A 143 14.81 15.12 -20.65
C SER A 143 14.94 13.67 -20.16
N ALA A 144 15.25 12.72 -21.05
CA ALA A 144 15.47 11.33 -20.66
C ALA A 144 16.73 11.18 -19.79
N LYS A 145 17.80 11.91 -20.12
CA LYS A 145 19.04 11.95 -19.32
C LYS A 145 18.77 12.52 -17.93
N LYS A 146 18.06 13.65 -17.84
CA LYS A 146 17.65 14.25 -16.58
C LYS A 146 16.85 13.27 -15.71
N PHE A 147 15.91 12.53 -16.30
CA PHE A 147 15.21 11.46 -15.59
C PHE A 147 16.17 10.36 -15.10
N SER A 148 17.06 9.85 -15.98
CA SER A 148 18.01 8.78 -15.65
C SER A 148 18.95 9.15 -14.49
N GLU A 149 19.44 10.40 -14.45
CA GLU A 149 20.29 10.91 -13.38
C GLU A 149 19.57 10.98 -12.02
N ASN A 150 18.26 11.15 -12.01
CA ASN A 150 17.46 11.32 -10.79
C ASN A 150 16.80 10.01 -10.32
N VAL A 151 16.46 9.10 -11.24
CA VAL A 151 15.71 7.88 -10.91
C VAL A 151 16.52 6.88 -10.09
N GLY A 152 17.84 6.82 -10.27
CA GLY A 152 18.71 5.85 -9.57
C GLY A 152 18.63 5.96 -8.04
N GLY A 153 18.58 7.17 -7.50
CA GLY A 153 18.43 7.40 -6.07
C GLY A 153 17.07 6.98 -5.51
N VAL A 154 16.01 7.08 -6.32
CA VAL A 154 14.66 6.64 -5.95
C VAL A 154 14.55 5.11 -6.01
N LEU A 155 15.11 4.48 -7.05
CA LEU A 155 15.16 3.03 -7.19
C LEU A 155 15.87 2.37 -6.00
N ALA A 156 17.05 2.87 -5.63
CA ALA A 156 17.79 2.34 -4.47
C ALA A 156 16.99 2.43 -3.17
N GLN A 157 16.25 3.53 -2.96
CA GLN A 157 15.40 3.71 -1.78
C GLN A 157 14.18 2.77 -1.80
N LEU A 158 13.57 2.54 -2.96
CA LEU A 158 12.46 1.58 -3.10
C LEU A 158 12.95 0.13 -2.88
N GLU A 159 14.13 -0.23 -3.37
CA GLU A 159 14.74 -1.54 -3.14
C GLU A 159 15.09 -1.77 -1.67
N ASP A 160 15.62 -0.76 -0.99
CA ASP A 160 15.87 -0.83 0.45
C ASP A 160 14.56 -0.97 1.24
N LEU A 161 13.54 -0.18 0.89
CA LEU A 161 12.22 -0.28 1.49
C LEU A 161 11.60 -1.67 1.27
N LEU A 162 11.78 -2.26 0.09
CA LEU A 162 11.29 -3.60 -0.23
C LEU A 162 11.95 -4.65 0.67
N LYS A 163 13.28 -4.64 0.78
CA LYS A 163 14.04 -5.55 1.66
C LYS A 163 13.60 -5.45 3.12
N ASN A 164 13.37 -4.22 3.59
CA ASN A 164 12.92 -3.98 4.97
C ASN A 164 11.47 -4.43 5.22
N THR A 165 10.65 -4.50 4.17
CA THR A 165 9.25 -4.92 4.25
C THR A 165 9.10 -6.44 4.10
N GLU A 166 9.99 -7.09 3.32
CA GLU A 166 10.05 -8.55 3.15
C GLU A 166 10.80 -9.27 4.28
N GLY A 167 11.82 -8.64 4.88
CA GLY A 167 12.69 -9.21 5.91
C GLY A 167 12.14 -9.16 7.35
N ARG A 168 10.86 -8.84 7.52
CA ARG A 168 10.11 -8.84 8.79
C ARG A 168 8.84 -9.66 8.63
#